data_AF-A0A8T5EBA9-F1
#
_entry.id   AF-A0A8T5EBA9-F1
#
_cell.length_a   1.000
_cell.length_b   1.000
_cell.length_c   1.000
_cell.angle_alpha   90.00
_cell.angle_beta   90.00
_cell.angle_gamma   90.00
#
_symmetry.space_group_name_H-M   'P 1'
#
loop_
_entity.id
_entity.type
_entity.pdbx_description
1 polymer ?
#
loop_
_entity_poly.entity_id
_entity_poly.type
_entity_poly.pdbx_seq_one_letter_code
_entity_poly.pdbx_strand_id
1 'polypeptide(L)'
;VDQIVVQSERLGTYYDYAEKLVQKGKAYVCTCNTEEWRTLKAKGEACPCRELDVKENGLRYAKMFNEYAEGEAVLKLKTNIKDKNPAMRDFSLMRINERVHPKTGKEQRVWPLMILSVAIDDHELGVTHVLNGKDHHDNGIKEALVMKYLGWKVPEYKHWGKINFEGFKLSTTKTKLAIEQREYHGWDDIRLMTLMALRRRGYQAGAFRKYALEIGLSLNDKTVSQKEFWKNINSFNKELIEEKANRYFFIHDSVGIKVLNSPKNSVQLDLHPDFPDRGQRTLSVHDEINIAEDDYEKLVEGKVHRLMDYCNFEVVEGKYKFVSESYEDFKNSSKKGMIIHWLPVEDNVVVEVVMEDNSHALGLGEKIMLDLKEGDIVQLERFSFCRLDKKEGNKMIFYYLHK
;
A
#
# COMPACT_ATOMS: atom_id res chain seq x y z
N VAL A 1 -9.68 -3.80 16.86
CA VAL A 1 -10.72 -2.90 16.30
C VAL A 1 -11.88 -3.00 17.26
N ASP A 2 -12.14 -1.93 17.99
CA ASP A 2 -13.14 -1.94 19.07
C ASP A 2 -14.54 -1.63 18.53
N GLN A 3 -14.64 -0.82 17.48
CA GLN A 3 -15.91 -0.47 16.83
C GLN A 3 -15.72 -0.17 15.34
N ILE A 4 -16.75 -0.46 14.54
CA ILE A 4 -16.86 -0.06 13.13
C ILE A 4 -18.14 0.75 12.99
N VAL A 5 -18.02 1.95 12.41
CA VAL A 5 -19.15 2.88 12.21
C VAL A 5 -19.17 3.31 10.76
N VAL A 6 -20.37 3.34 10.16
CA VAL A 6 -20.56 3.80 8.79
C VAL A 6 -21.47 5.03 8.76
N GLN A 7 -20.94 6.16 8.27
CA GLN A 7 -21.65 7.45 8.29
C GLN A 7 -22.96 7.43 7.50
N SER A 8 -23.02 6.71 6.37
CA SER A 8 -24.25 6.66 5.57
C SER A 8 -25.43 5.97 6.29
N GLU A 9 -25.19 5.26 7.39
CA GLU A 9 -26.22 4.62 8.22
C GLU A 9 -26.70 5.55 9.35
N ARG A 10 -26.12 6.76 9.48
CA ARG A 10 -26.36 7.72 10.57
C ARG A 10 -27.04 9.01 10.11
N LEU A 11 -27.60 9.01 8.90
CA LEU A 11 -28.22 10.20 8.29
C LEU A 11 -29.28 10.86 9.18
N GLY A 12 -30.15 10.06 9.82
CA GLY A 12 -31.15 10.58 10.77
C GLY A 12 -30.52 11.40 11.91
N THR A 13 -29.46 10.89 12.54
CA THR A 13 -28.72 11.60 13.58
C THR A 13 -28.20 12.94 13.09
N TYR A 14 -27.65 12.99 11.86
CA TYR A 14 -27.17 14.24 11.29
C TYR A 14 -28.29 15.24 11.00
N TYR A 15 -29.45 14.75 10.57
CA TYR A 15 -30.63 15.59 10.31
C TYR A 15 -31.16 16.21 11.61
N ASP A 16 -31.30 15.41 12.68
CA ASP A 16 -31.77 15.88 13.98
C ASP A 16 -30.86 17.00 14.54
N TYR A 17 -29.55 16.85 14.41
CA TYR A 17 -28.60 17.87 14.89
C TYR A 17 -28.53 19.11 13.99
N ALA A 18 -28.66 18.94 12.69
CA ALA A 18 -28.79 20.06 11.77
C ALA A 18 -30.05 20.88 12.06
N GLU A 19 -31.18 20.22 12.32
CA GLU A 19 -32.42 20.88 12.71
C GLU A 19 -32.28 21.63 14.04
N LYS A 20 -31.64 21.02 15.06
CA LYS A 20 -31.34 21.70 16.33
C LYS A 20 -30.51 22.98 16.13
N LEU A 21 -29.54 22.97 15.22
CA LEU A 21 -28.76 24.17 14.89
C LEU A 21 -29.63 25.25 14.25
N VAL A 22 -30.57 24.88 13.37
CA VAL A 22 -31.55 25.80 12.77
C VAL A 22 -32.47 26.38 13.85
N GLN A 23 -33.04 25.54 14.71
CA GLN A 23 -33.92 25.94 15.80
C GLN A 23 -33.22 26.87 16.82
N LYS A 24 -31.92 26.68 17.07
CA LYS A 24 -31.10 27.59 17.89
C LYS A 24 -30.69 28.90 17.17
N GLY A 25 -31.10 29.10 15.93
CA GLY A 25 -30.71 30.24 15.10
C GLY A 25 -29.22 30.26 14.75
N LYS A 26 -28.53 29.12 14.83
CA LYS A 26 -27.09 28.97 14.56
C LYS A 26 -26.80 28.46 13.15
N ALA A 27 -27.80 28.05 12.41
CA ALA A 27 -27.70 27.70 11.00
C ALA A 27 -28.82 28.36 10.18
N TYR A 28 -28.63 28.44 8.86
CA TYR A 28 -29.62 28.97 7.92
C TYR A 28 -29.50 28.29 6.57
N VAL A 29 -30.60 28.29 5.80
CA VAL A 29 -30.61 27.75 4.44
C VAL A 29 -30.36 28.88 3.45
N CYS A 30 -29.24 28.80 2.75
CA CYS A 30 -28.87 29.74 1.71
C CYS A 30 -29.36 29.22 0.34
N THR A 31 -30.11 30.07 -0.36
CA THR A 31 -30.60 29.83 -1.74
C THR A 31 -29.98 30.84 -2.73
N CYS A 32 -28.96 31.58 -2.31
CA CYS A 32 -28.24 32.48 -3.21
C CYS A 32 -27.49 31.66 -4.27
N ASN A 33 -27.32 32.25 -5.46
CA ASN A 33 -26.44 31.68 -6.46
C ASN A 33 -25.02 31.53 -5.89
N THR A 34 -24.32 30.46 -6.25
CA THR A 34 -23.00 30.12 -5.72
C THR A 34 -21.99 31.24 -5.92
N GLU A 35 -21.98 31.89 -7.09
CA GLU A 35 -21.01 32.94 -7.41
C GLU A 35 -21.30 34.26 -6.66
N GLU A 36 -22.57 34.61 -6.54
CA GLU A 36 -23.01 35.76 -5.74
C GLU A 36 -22.64 35.55 -4.26
N TRP A 37 -22.95 34.37 -3.71
CA TRP A 37 -22.59 34.04 -2.33
C TRP A 37 -21.08 34.09 -2.11
N ARG A 38 -20.27 33.59 -3.05
CA ARG A 38 -18.80 33.68 -2.97
C ARG A 38 -18.32 35.13 -2.96
N THR A 39 -18.92 35.98 -3.78
CA THR A 39 -18.59 37.42 -3.84
C THR A 39 -18.89 38.11 -2.51
N LEU A 40 -20.09 37.93 -1.96
CA LEU A 40 -20.49 38.47 -0.65
C LEU A 40 -19.56 37.95 0.46
N LYS A 41 -19.32 36.63 0.47
CA LYS A 41 -18.41 35.99 1.41
C LYS A 41 -16.99 36.56 1.33
N ALA A 42 -16.46 36.82 0.14
CA ALA A 42 -15.12 37.40 -0.03
C ALA A 42 -15.03 38.82 0.56
N LYS A 43 -16.10 39.61 0.41
CA LYS A 43 -16.25 40.95 1.00
C LYS A 43 -16.54 40.94 2.52
N GLY A 44 -16.90 39.78 3.08
CA GLY A 44 -17.31 39.67 4.47
C GLY A 44 -18.72 40.24 4.72
N GLU A 45 -19.56 40.18 3.70
CA GLU A 45 -20.95 40.65 3.72
C GLU A 45 -21.91 39.47 3.87
N ALA A 46 -22.96 39.65 4.68
CA ALA A 46 -24.00 38.66 4.87
C ALA A 46 -24.91 38.61 3.64
N CYS A 47 -25.29 37.40 3.21
CA CYS A 47 -26.35 37.28 2.20
C CYS A 47 -27.74 37.48 2.83
N PRO A 48 -28.77 37.88 2.05
CA PRO A 48 -30.11 38.11 2.58
C PRO A 48 -30.72 36.92 3.33
N CYS A 49 -30.36 35.69 2.93
CA CYS A 49 -30.84 34.47 3.59
C CYS A 49 -30.36 34.33 5.05
N ARG A 50 -29.24 34.97 5.41
CA ARG A 50 -28.64 34.87 6.75
C ARG A 50 -29.50 35.52 7.83
N GLU A 51 -30.22 36.58 7.48
CA GLU A 51 -31.02 37.39 8.40
C GLU A 51 -32.46 36.90 8.55
N LEU A 52 -32.83 35.84 7.82
CA LEU A 52 -34.12 35.18 8.00
C LEU A 52 -34.25 34.63 9.43
N ASP A 53 -35.47 34.68 9.94
CA ASP A 53 -35.79 34.18 11.27
C ASP A 53 -35.71 32.64 11.35
N VAL A 54 -35.84 32.13 12.57
CA VAL A 54 -35.76 30.69 12.85
C VAL A 54 -36.89 29.91 12.17
N LYS A 55 -38.10 30.49 12.10
CA LYS A 55 -39.28 29.83 11.55
C LYS A 55 -39.14 29.64 10.04
N GLU A 56 -38.74 30.69 9.34
CA GLU A 56 -38.50 30.66 7.89
C GLU A 56 -37.34 29.72 7.55
N ASN A 57 -36.26 29.73 8.33
CA ASN A 57 -35.17 28.76 8.13
C ASN A 57 -35.60 27.32 8.39
N GLY A 58 -36.48 27.08 9.37
CA GLY A 58 -37.06 25.75 9.61
C GLY A 58 -37.87 25.26 8.42
N LEU A 59 -38.71 26.13 7.83
CA LEU A 59 -39.44 25.82 6.60
C LEU A 59 -38.49 25.52 5.45
N ARG A 60 -37.48 26.37 5.22
CA ARG A 60 -36.49 26.15 4.17
C ARG A 60 -35.67 24.87 4.38
N TYR A 61 -35.37 24.51 5.62
CA TYR A 61 -34.67 23.26 5.93
C TYR A 61 -35.52 22.06 5.54
N ALA A 62 -36.81 22.03 5.90
CA ALA A 62 -37.73 20.99 5.47
C ALA A 62 -37.82 20.89 3.94
N LYS A 63 -37.84 22.03 3.24
CA LYS A 63 -37.85 22.10 1.77
C LYS A 63 -36.63 21.49 1.09
N MET A 64 -35.47 21.40 1.77
CA MET A 64 -34.29 20.73 1.19
C MET A 64 -34.57 19.25 0.89
N PHE A 65 -35.48 18.62 1.62
CA PHE A 65 -35.77 17.19 1.48
C PHE A 65 -36.74 16.86 0.34
N ASN A 66 -37.51 17.83 -0.17
CA ASN A 66 -38.55 17.55 -1.17
C ASN A 66 -38.76 18.62 -2.27
N GLU A 67 -38.35 19.88 -2.06
CA GLU A 67 -38.62 20.97 -3.02
C GLU A 67 -37.38 21.40 -3.82
N TYR A 68 -36.25 21.72 -3.15
CA TYR A 68 -35.07 22.30 -3.82
C TYR A 68 -34.20 21.32 -4.61
N ALA A 69 -33.86 21.59 -5.87
CA ALA A 69 -32.98 20.74 -6.67
C ALA A 69 -31.49 20.78 -6.24
N GLU A 70 -30.68 19.88 -6.80
CA GLU A 70 -29.23 19.86 -6.58
C GLU A 70 -28.60 21.23 -6.93
N GLY A 71 -27.90 21.81 -5.93
CA GLY A 71 -27.24 23.12 -6.06
C GLY A 71 -28.13 24.33 -5.70
N GLU A 72 -29.44 24.18 -5.52
CA GLU A 72 -30.34 25.30 -5.22
C GLU A 72 -30.34 25.74 -3.76
N ALA A 73 -30.06 24.82 -2.84
CA ALA A 73 -30.07 25.11 -1.41
C ALA A 73 -28.93 24.42 -0.66
N VAL A 74 -28.34 25.15 0.29
CA VAL A 74 -27.24 24.68 1.13
C VAL A 74 -27.47 25.16 2.56
N LEU A 75 -27.42 24.24 3.53
CA LEU A 75 -27.43 24.61 4.95
C LEU A 75 -26.06 25.14 5.33
N LYS A 76 -26.01 26.34 5.92
CA LYS A 76 -24.77 26.99 6.37
C LYS A 76 -24.81 27.27 7.87
N LEU A 77 -23.67 27.15 8.53
CA LEU A 77 -23.52 27.59 9.91
C LEU A 77 -23.40 29.12 9.95
N LYS A 78 -24.11 29.80 10.85
CA LYS A 78 -23.91 31.24 11.11
C LYS A 78 -22.65 31.43 11.95
N THR A 79 -21.61 31.98 11.33
CA THR A 79 -20.34 32.30 11.99
C THR A 79 -20.08 33.81 11.94
N ASN A 80 -18.84 34.21 12.27
CA ASN A 80 -18.40 35.57 12.05
C ASN A 80 -18.19 35.82 10.55
N ILE A 81 -19.12 36.54 9.92
CA ILE A 81 -19.04 36.86 8.49
C ILE A 81 -17.82 37.74 8.15
N LYS A 82 -17.25 38.44 9.14
CA LYS A 82 -16.05 39.27 9.01
C LYS A 82 -14.76 38.55 9.43
N ASP A 83 -14.77 37.23 9.58
CA ASP A 83 -13.56 36.48 9.96
C ASP A 83 -12.41 36.76 8.99
N LYS A 84 -11.18 36.89 9.50
CA LYS A 84 -10.01 37.14 8.64
C LYS A 84 -9.74 35.97 7.70
N ASN A 85 -10.02 34.74 8.13
CA ASN A 85 -9.96 33.56 7.29
C ASN A 85 -11.30 33.37 6.54
N PRO A 86 -11.35 33.54 5.22
CA PRO A 86 -12.58 33.35 4.46
C PRO A 86 -13.17 31.94 4.63
N ALA A 87 -12.35 30.91 4.84
CA ALA A 87 -12.84 29.55 5.04
C ALA A 87 -13.74 29.42 6.28
N MET A 88 -13.58 30.29 7.28
CA MET A 88 -14.36 30.30 8.53
C MET A 88 -15.70 31.02 8.40
N ARG A 89 -15.89 31.84 7.36
CA ARG A 89 -17.13 32.59 7.09
C ARG A 89 -18.22 31.66 6.58
N ASP A 90 -19.30 31.55 7.34
CA ASP A 90 -20.52 30.80 7.06
C ASP A 90 -20.33 29.53 6.22
N PHE A 91 -19.54 28.58 6.72
CA PHE A 91 -19.26 27.34 6.00
C PHE A 91 -20.49 26.44 5.92
N SER A 92 -20.55 25.64 4.86
CA SER A 92 -21.66 24.75 4.58
C SER A 92 -21.63 23.52 5.50
N LEU A 93 -22.81 23.08 5.94
CA LEU A 93 -23.04 21.91 6.78
C LEU A 93 -23.72 20.77 6.03
N MET A 94 -24.64 21.09 5.11
CA MET A 94 -25.36 20.10 4.31
C MET A 94 -25.60 20.62 2.90
N ARG A 95 -25.67 19.72 1.94
CA ARG A 95 -26.01 20.01 0.54
C ARG A 95 -27.00 19.02 -0.03
N ILE A 96 -27.63 19.39 -1.12
CA ILE A 96 -28.45 18.51 -1.93
C ILE A 96 -27.56 17.79 -2.95
N ASN A 97 -27.70 16.48 -3.06
CA ASN A 97 -27.08 15.64 -4.10
C ASN A 97 -27.99 14.44 -4.35
N GLU A 98 -28.51 14.32 -5.56
CA GLU A 98 -29.56 13.35 -5.90
C GLU A 98 -29.00 12.03 -6.46
N ARG A 99 -27.69 11.80 -6.32
CA ARG A 99 -27.05 10.57 -6.79
C ARG A 99 -27.35 9.41 -5.85
N VAL A 100 -27.53 8.22 -6.44
CA VAL A 100 -27.69 6.97 -5.68
C VAL A 100 -26.41 6.66 -4.91
N HIS A 101 -26.54 6.42 -3.61
CA HIS A 101 -25.40 6.09 -2.77
C HIS A 101 -25.08 4.58 -2.86
N PRO A 102 -23.83 4.20 -3.14
CA PRO A 102 -23.48 2.83 -3.50
C PRO A 102 -23.72 1.79 -2.39
N LYS A 103 -23.65 2.18 -1.12
CA LYS A 103 -23.89 1.24 0.01
C LYS A 103 -25.35 1.11 0.39
N THR A 104 -26.10 2.21 0.37
CA THR A 104 -27.50 2.22 0.84
C THR A 104 -28.46 1.83 -0.27
N GLY A 105 -28.07 1.98 -1.54
CA GLY A 105 -28.90 1.69 -2.72
C GLY A 105 -30.14 2.58 -2.82
N LYS A 106 -30.24 3.60 -1.97
CA LYS A 106 -31.37 4.51 -1.87
C LYS A 106 -30.95 5.89 -2.36
N GLU A 107 -31.86 6.57 -3.04
CA GLU A 107 -31.80 8.01 -3.22
C GLU A 107 -31.94 8.65 -1.83
N GLN A 108 -30.85 9.23 -1.36
CA GLN A 108 -30.84 10.13 -0.22
C GLN A 108 -30.46 11.48 -0.81
N ARG A 109 -31.27 12.50 -0.54
CA ARG A 109 -31.17 13.79 -1.23
C ARG A 109 -30.27 14.77 -0.50
N VAL A 110 -30.41 14.87 0.82
CA VAL A 110 -29.69 15.84 1.64
C VAL A 110 -28.53 15.14 2.35
N TRP A 111 -27.31 15.56 2.06
CA TRP A 111 -26.10 14.96 2.59
C TRP A 111 -25.36 15.91 3.52
N PRO A 112 -24.92 15.45 4.71
CA PRO A 112 -24.02 16.22 5.54
C PRO A 112 -22.66 16.36 4.86
N LEU A 113 -22.02 17.50 5.11
CA LEU A 113 -20.62 17.73 4.77
C LEU A 113 -19.75 17.35 5.96
N MET A 114 -18.47 17.06 5.67
CA MET A 114 -17.49 16.53 6.62
C MET A 114 -17.51 17.25 7.97
N ILE A 115 -17.56 18.58 7.99
CA ILE A 115 -17.57 19.36 9.23
C ILE A 115 -18.74 19.01 10.15
N LEU A 116 -19.95 18.83 9.59
CA LEU A 116 -21.13 18.50 10.38
C LEU A 116 -21.06 17.03 10.84
N SER A 117 -20.79 16.10 9.91
CA SER A 117 -20.82 14.67 10.22
C SER A 117 -19.72 14.29 11.21
N VAL A 118 -18.49 14.78 11.02
CA VAL A 118 -17.37 14.53 11.94
C VAL A 118 -17.64 15.12 13.31
N ALA A 119 -18.11 16.37 13.41
CA ALA A 119 -18.38 16.97 14.72
C ALA A 119 -19.46 16.23 15.52
N ILE A 120 -20.48 15.69 14.84
CA ILE A 120 -21.52 14.88 15.47
C ILE A 120 -20.97 13.51 15.85
N ASP A 121 -20.25 12.85 14.95
CA ASP A 121 -19.70 11.51 15.21
C ASP A 121 -18.68 11.54 16.35
N ASP A 122 -17.78 12.52 16.37
CA ASP A 122 -16.81 12.68 17.45
C ASP A 122 -17.49 12.85 18.81
N HIS A 123 -18.61 13.60 18.87
CA HIS A 123 -19.39 13.73 20.09
C HIS A 123 -20.10 12.43 20.48
N GLU A 124 -20.88 11.86 19.58
CA GLU A 124 -21.71 10.67 19.82
C GLU A 124 -20.89 9.42 20.12
N LEU A 125 -19.68 9.33 19.56
CA LEU A 125 -18.76 8.22 19.79
C LEU A 125 -17.81 8.49 20.97
N GLY A 126 -17.94 9.63 21.65
CA GLY A 126 -17.13 9.95 22.83
C GLY A 126 -15.65 10.16 22.52
N VAL A 127 -15.32 10.66 21.32
CA VAL A 127 -13.95 10.97 20.95
C VAL A 127 -13.41 12.04 21.88
N THR A 128 -12.24 11.78 22.48
CA THR A 128 -11.58 12.71 23.42
C THR A 128 -10.41 13.45 22.78
N HIS A 129 -9.77 12.82 21.77
CA HIS A 129 -8.61 13.35 21.07
C HIS A 129 -8.76 13.09 19.57
N VAL A 130 -8.69 14.16 18.78
CA VAL A 130 -8.70 14.09 17.32
C VAL A 130 -7.28 14.26 16.82
N LEU A 131 -6.80 13.25 16.11
CA LEU A 131 -5.41 13.10 15.67
C LEU A 131 -5.35 13.05 14.14
N ASN A 132 -4.87 14.12 13.49
CA ASN A 132 -4.79 14.17 12.02
C ASN A 132 -3.69 15.13 11.50
N GLY A 133 -3.60 15.27 10.18
CA GLY A 133 -2.65 16.19 9.55
C GLY A 133 -2.99 17.66 9.76
N LYS A 134 -1.99 18.54 9.74
CA LYS A 134 -2.14 19.99 9.94
C LYS A 134 -3.02 20.71 8.91
N ASP A 135 -3.29 20.08 7.78
CA ASP A 135 -4.28 20.57 6.82
C ASP A 135 -5.72 20.49 7.33
N HIS A 136 -5.97 19.74 8.39
CA HIS A 136 -7.25 19.71 9.07
C HIS A 136 -7.37 20.73 10.21
N HIS A 137 -6.39 21.61 10.40
CA HIS A 137 -6.42 22.61 11.48
C HIS A 137 -7.68 23.48 11.44
N ASP A 138 -7.97 24.10 10.29
CA ASP A 138 -9.18 24.89 10.10
C ASP A 138 -10.46 24.04 10.25
N ASN A 139 -10.41 22.76 9.87
CA ASN A 139 -11.57 21.87 10.02
C ASN A 139 -11.86 21.60 11.50
N GLY A 140 -10.84 21.35 12.32
CA GLY A 140 -11.00 21.20 13.76
C GLY A 140 -11.60 22.43 14.44
N ILE A 141 -11.23 23.65 13.99
CA ILE A 141 -11.84 24.89 14.49
C ILE A 141 -13.34 24.96 14.12
N LYS A 142 -13.69 24.58 12.88
CA LYS A 142 -15.09 24.57 12.42
C LYS A 142 -15.94 23.53 13.15
N GLU A 143 -15.40 22.32 13.33
CA GLU A 143 -16.04 21.23 14.06
C GLU A 143 -16.26 21.62 15.53
N ALA A 144 -15.24 22.18 16.18
CA ALA A 144 -15.34 22.71 17.54
C ALA A 144 -16.42 23.80 17.67
N LEU A 145 -16.63 24.63 16.64
CA LEU A 145 -17.68 25.65 16.64
C LEU A 145 -19.08 25.02 16.58
N VAL A 146 -19.27 23.98 15.76
CA VAL A 146 -20.52 23.21 15.72
C VAL A 146 -20.82 22.62 17.09
N MET A 147 -19.85 21.94 17.71
CA MET A 147 -19.99 21.34 19.03
C MET A 147 -20.34 22.38 20.11
N LYS A 148 -19.66 23.55 20.10
CA LYS A 148 -19.95 24.65 21.04
C LYS A 148 -21.38 25.17 20.92
N TYR A 149 -21.90 25.32 19.71
CA TYR A 149 -23.30 25.76 19.50
C TYR A 149 -24.33 24.70 19.93
N LEU A 150 -23.96 23.42 19.86
CA LEU A 150 -24.78 22.34 20.39
C LEU A 150 -24.66 22.21 21.92
N GLY A 151 -23.65 22.82 22.53
CA GLY A 151 -23.43 22.84 23.98
C GLY A 151 -22.56 21.67 24.46
N TRP A 152 -21.71 21.14 23.60
CA TRP A 152 -20.90 19.96 23.86
C TRP A 152 -19.48 20.29 24.28
N LYS A 153 -18.87 19.34 24.98
CA LYS A 153 -17.43 19.35 25.24
C LYS A 153 -16.69 19.09 23.93
N VAL A 154 -15.72 19.94 23.63
CA VAL A 154 -14.86 19.81 22.45
C VAL A 154 -13.69 18.88 22.78
N PRO A 155 -13.34 17.90 21.91
CA PRO A 155 -12.17 17.07 22.10
C PRO A 155 -10.86 17.86 21.93
N GLU A 156 -9.75 17.28 22.36
CA GLU A 156 -8.44 17.85 22.06
C GLU A 156 -8.03 17.57 20.62
N TYR A 157 -7.85 18.62 19.83
CA TYR A 157 -7.30 18.51 18.48
C TYR A 157 -5.77 18.58 18.54
N LYS A 158 -5.09 17.57 18.01
CA LYS A 158 -3.63 17.58 17.80
C LYS A 158 -3.35 17.33 16.32
N HIS A 159 -2.55 18.21 15.76
CA HIS A 159 -2.18 18.15 14.35
C HIS A 159 -0.68 17.94 14.17
N TRP A 160 -0.28 17.14 13.18
CA TRP A 160 1.12 16.96 12.80
C TRP A 160 1.36 17.35 11.34
N GLY A 161 2.63 17.61 11.01
CA GLY A 161 3.09 17.88 9.66
C GLY A 161 2.86 16.69 8.73
N LYS A 162 2.55 17.00 7.48
CA LYS A 162 2.32 15.99 6.44
C LYS A 162 3.59 15.19 6.18
N ILE A 163 3.40 13.92 5.83
CA ILE A 163 4.44 13.10 5.23
C ILE A 163 4.17 13.09 3.73
N ASN A 164 5.03 13.78 2.99
CA ASN A 164 4.98 13.84 1.54
C ASN A 164 5.88 12.73 0.97
N PHE A 165 5.32 11.91 0.10
CA PHE A 165 6.04 10.82 -0.54
C PHE A 165 6.39 11.21 -1.98
N GLU A 166 7.65 11.57 -2.21
CA GLU A 166 8.13 12.00 -3.52
C GLU A 166 8.48 10.81 -4.40
N GLY A 167 8.10 10.88 -5.69
CA GLY A 167 8.31 9.80 -6.66
C GLY A 167 7.20 8.75 -6.71
N PHE A 168 6.19 8.84 -5.83
CA PHE A 168 5.05 7.91 -5.84
C PHE A 168 3.79 8.52 -6.46
N LYS A 169 3.02 7.69 -7.17
CA LYS A 169 1.69 8.01 -7.66
C LYS A 169 0.64 7.49 -6.67
N LEU A 170 0.22 8.34 -5.72
CA LEU A 170 -0.67 7.94 -4.60
C LEU A 170 -2.13 8.39 -4.73
N SER A 171 -2.52 9.00 -5.86
CA SER A 171 -3.89 9.50 -6.03
C SER A 171 -4.87 8.35 -6.28
N THR A 172 -5.72 8.04 -5.29
CA THR A 172 -6.76 7.01 -5.39
C THR A 172 -7.67 7.19 -6.61
N THR A 173 -8.07 8.42 -6.92
CA THR A 173 -8.93 8.71 -8.09
C THR A 173 -8.22 8.39 -9.40
N LYS A 174 -6.95 8.79 -9.54
CA LYS A 174 -6.17 8.49 -10.75
C LYS A 174 -5.92 6.99 -10.89
N THR A 175 -5.60 6.31 -9.77
CA THR A 175 -5.41 4.85 -9.77
C THR A 175 -6.69 4.12 -10.15
N LYS A 176 -7.85 4.53 -9.62
CA LYS A 176 -9.15 3.96 -10.01
C LYS A 176 -9.38 4.09 -11.51
N LEU A 177 -9.18 5.27 -12.08
CA LEU A 177 -9.35 5.51 -13.51
C LEU A 177 -8.39 4.64 -14.34
N ALA A 178 -7.12 4.53 -13.94
CA ALA A 178 -6.13 3.69 -14.61
C ALA A 178 -6.51 2.19 -14.57
N ILE A 179 -7.09 1.71 -13.46
CA ILE A 179 -7.65 0.35 -13.38
C ILE A 179 -8.84 0.19 -14.34
N GLU A 180 -9.77 1.14 -14.36
CA GLU A 180 -10.93 1.12 -15.27
C GLU A 180 -10.50 1.13 -16.75
N GLN A 181 -9.39 1.81 -17.05
CA GLN A 181 -8.76 1.87 -18.38
C GLN A 181 -7.85 0.67 -18.67
N ARG A 182 -7.77 -0.32 -17.74
CA ARG A 182 -6.94 -1.53 -17.85
C ARG A 182 -5.43 -1.27 -17.96
N GLU A 183 -4.95 -0.13 -17.49
CA GLU A 183 -3.51 0.11 -17.31
C GLU A 183 -2.95 -0.76 -16.17
N TYR A 184 -3.78 -1.01 -15.16
CA TYR A 184 -3.53 -1.92 -14.03
C TYR A 184 -4.56 -3.04 -13.98
N HIS A 185 -4.15 -4.23 -13.58
CA HIS A 185 -5.02 -5.41 -13.50
C HIS A 185 -6.06 -5.31 -12.38
N GLY A 186 -5.77 -4.52 -11.34
CA GLY A 186 -6.62 -4.37 -10.16
C GLY A 186 -5.94 -3.54 -9.08
N TRP A 187 -6.58 -3.45 -7.90
CA TRP A 187 -6.03 -2.73 -6.74
C TRP A 187 -4.84 -3.43 -6.10
N ASP A 188 -4.59 -4.69 -6.43
CA ASP A 188 -3.49 -5.53 -5.99
C ASP A 188 -2.41 -5.73 -7.05
N ASP A 189 -2.45 -4.96 -8.14
CA ASP A 189 -1.41 -4.92 -9.16
C ASP A 189 -0.05 -4.54 -8.55
N ILE A 190 1.00 -5.28 -8.90
CA ILE A 190 2.33 -5.20 -8.28
C ILE A 190 2.97 -3.80 -8.34
N ARG A 191 2.58 -3.01 -9.35
CA ARG A 191 3.07 -1.66 -9.61
C ARG A 191 2.46 -0.60 -8.67
N LEU A 192 1.40 -0.96 -7.94
CA LEU A 192 0.68 -0.04 -7.06
C LEU A 192 1.25 -0.02 -5.64
N MET A 193 1.12 1.14 -4.98
CA MET A 193 1.49 1.36 -3.58
C MET A 193 0.35 1.07 -2.59
N THR A 194 -0.64 0.30 -3.01
CA THR A 194 -1.77 -0.06 -2.15
C THR A 194 -1.31 -1.10 -1.13
N LEU A 195 -1.95 -1.12 0.04
CA LEU A 195 -1.68 -2.18 1.01
C LEU A 195 -2.00 -3.57 0.47
N MET A 196 -2.94 -3.68 -0.49
CA MET A 196 -3.27 -4.94 -1.16
C MET A 196 -2.10 -5.45 -2.02
N ALA A 197 -1.54 -4.60 -2.88
CA ALA A 197 -0.41 -4.95 -3.73
C ALA A 197 0.84 -5.28 -2.89
N LEU A 198 1.14 -4.45 -1.88
CA LEU A 198 2.28 -4.67 -0.99
C LEU A 198 2.13 -5.98 -0.19
N ARG A 199 0.92 -6.28 0.29
CA ARG A 199 0.64 -7.57 0.95
C ARG A 199 0.77 -8.75 -0.01
N ARG A 200 0.28 -8.63 -1.25
CA ARG A 200 0.37 -9.67 -2.28
C ARG A 200 1.83 -9.96 -2.67
N ARG A 201 2.69 -8.94 -2.66
CA ARG A 201 4.15 -9.08 -2.80
C ARG A 201 4.82 -9.80 -1.62
N GLY A 202 4.21 -9.77 -0.43
CA GLY A 202 4.75 -10.40 0.78
C GLY A 202 5.28 -9.43 1.85
N TYR A 203 5.03 -8.13 1.73
CA TYR A 203 5.40 -7.20 2.80
C TYR A 203 4.59 -7.46 4.08
N GLN A 204 5.30 -7.50 5.20
CA GLN A 204 4.76 -7.73 6.52
C GLN A 204 4.24 -6.43 7.13
N ALA A 205 3.08 -6.50 7.80
CA ALA A 205 2.51 -5.34 8.52
C ALA A 205 3.49 -4.76 9.57
N GLY A 206 4.34 -5.60 10.16
CA GLY A 206 5.37 -5.18 11.11
C GLY A 206 6.37 -4.18 10.52
N ALA A 207 6.74 -4.33 9.25
CA ALA A 207 7.69 -3.43 8.58
C ALA A 207 7.14 -2.00 8.48
N PHE A 208 5.85 -1.86 8.10
CA PHE A 208 5.19 -0.55 8.04
C PHE A 208 4.98 0.08 9.41
N ARG A 209 4.72 -0.73 10.46
CA ARG A 209 4.64 -0.23 11.84
C ARG A 209 5.99 0.31 12.31
N LYS A 210 7.08 -0.45 12.09
CA LYS A 210 8.45 -0.01 12.40
C LYS A 210 8.79 1.27 11.66
N TYR A 211 8.45 1.34 10.38
CA TYR A 211 8.63 2.54 9.56
C TYR A 211 7.86 3.76 10.07
N ALA A 212 6.59 3.59 10.46
CA ALA A 212 5.80 4.68 11.01
C ALA A 212 6.38 5.20 12.34
N LEU A 213 6.91 4.31 13.18
CA LEU A 213 7.60 4.67 14.42
C LEU A 213 8.92 5.40 14.15
N GLU A 214 9.71 4.91 13.20
CA GLU A 214 11.01 5.49 12.80
C GLU A 214 10.84 6.91 12.24
N ILE A 215 9.86 7.13 11.36
CA ILE A 215 9.55 8.48 10.88
C ILE A 215 9.15 9.35 12.07
N GLY A 216 8.23 8.87 12.90
CA GLY A 216 7.72 9.59 14.06
C GLY A 216 6.90 10.84 13.73
N LEU A 217 6.17 11.34 14.72
CA LEU A 217 5.35 12.55 14.57
C LEU A 217 6.20 13.81 14.74
N SER A 218 5.89 14.83 13.95
CA SER A 218 6.48 16.17 14.07
C SER A 218 5.46 17.21 13.64
N LEU A 219 5.57 18.45 14.12
CA LEU A 219 4.75 19.57 13.63
C LEU A 219 5.17 20.02 12.21
N ASN A 220 6.41 19.72 11.84
CA ASN A 220 6.96 20.07 10.52
C ASN A 220 6.64 18.98 9.50
N ASP A 221 6.41 19.41 8.26
CA ASP A 221 6.25 18.46 7.15
C ASP A 221 7.56 17.72 6.91
N LYS A 222 7.43 16.46 6.55
CA LYS A 222 8.56 15.61 6.14
C LYS A 222 8.34 15.20 4.70
N THR A 223 9.39 15.23 3.91
CA THR A 223 9.38 14.67 2.56
C THR A 223 10.27 13.43 2.57
N VAL A 224 9.71 12.31 2.12
CA VAL A 224 10.45 11.06 1.97
C VAL A 224 10.50 10.70 0.51
N SER A 225 11.71 10.53 0.00
CA SER A 225 11.92 10.07 -1.38
C SER A 225 11.55 8.60 -1.53
N GLN A 226 11.14 8.20 -2.74
CA GLN A 226 10.88 6.80 -3.06
C GLN A 226 12.06 5.87 -2.74
N LYS A 227 13.29 6.32 -3.00
CA LYS A 227 14.51 5.56 -2.70
C LYS A 227 14.68 5.31 -1.20
N GLU A 228 14.43 6.32 -0.39
CA GLU A 228 14.53 6.22 1.08
C GLU A 228 13.43 5.33 1.66
N PHE A 229 12.19 5.50 1.19
CA PHE A 229 11.07 4.65 1.59
C PHE A 229 11.39 3.17 1.35
N TRP A 230 11.81 2.81 0.14
CA TRP A 230 12.11 1.42 -0.21
C TRP A 230 13.32 0.88 0.55
N LYS A 231 14.36 1.70 0.74
CA LYS A 231 15.51 1.30 1.57
C LYS A 231 15.06 0.87 2.96
N ASN A 232 14.26 1.70 3.63
CA ASN A 232 13.85 1.46 5.01
C ASN A 232 12.84 0.31 5.09
N ILE A 233 11.81 0.31 4.24
CA ILE A 233 10.77 -0.72 4.23
C ILE A 233 11.34 -2.09 3.87
N ASN A 234 12.26 -2.19 2.90
CA ASN A 234 12.90 -3.46 2.56
C ASN A 234 13.79 -3.96 3.70
N SER A 235 14.55 -3.07 4.36
CA SER A 235 15.35 -3.44 5.52
C SER A 235 14.48 -3.99 6.66
N PHE A 236 13.43 -3.27 7.04
CA PHE A 236 12.53 -3.68 8.11
C PHE A 236 11.74 -4.94 7.77
N ASN A 237 11.41 -5.13 6.51
CA ASN A 237 10.72 -6.34 6.07
C ASN A 237 11.65 -7.55 6.06
N LYS A 238 12.90 -7.37 5.58
CA LYS A 238 13.94 -8.40 5.59
C LYS A 238 14.16 -8.95 7.00
N GLU A 239 14.31 -8.09 8.01
CA GLU A 239 14.44 -8.52 9.41
C GLU A 239 13.30 -9.44 9.90
N LEU A 240 12.08 -9.31 9.34
CA LEU A 240 10.93 -10.09 9.76
C LEU A 240 10.78 -11.43 9.03
N ILE A 241 11.37 -11.55 7.83
CA ILE A 241 11.19 -12.69 6.92
C ILE A 241 12.46 -13.51 6.70
N GLU A 242 13.65 -12.92 6.80
CA GLU A 242 14.93 -13.59 6.46
C GLU A 242 15.08 -14.87 7.27
N GLU A 243 14.90 -14.78 8.58
CA GLU A 243 14.99 -15.96 9.42
C GLU A 243 13.92 -17.00 9.11
N LYS A 244 12.79 -16.67 8.49
CA LYS A 244 11.66 -17.59 8.27
C LYS A 244 11.60 -18.17 6.85
N ALA A 245 12.22 -17.49 5.90
CA ALA A 245 12.13 -17.83 4.49
C ALA A 245 13.09 -18.98 4.16
N ASN A 246 12.55 -20.11 3.70
CA ASN A 246 13.39 -21.16 3.14
C ASN A 246 14.04 -20.68 1.83
N ARG A 247 15.23 -21.18 1.55
CA ARG A 247 16.05 -20.83 0.40
C ARG A 247 15.95 -21.89 -0.66
N TYR A 248 15.78 -21.45 -1.90
CA TYR A 248 15.71 -22.32 -3.06
C TYR A 248 16.42 -21.70 -4.25
N PHE A 249 16.86 -22.52 -5.18
CA PHE A 249 17.41 -22.12 -6.46
C PHE A 249 16.30 -21.88 -7.48
N PHE A 250 16.40 -20.72 -8.14
CA PHE A 250 15.61 -20.35 -9.31
C PHE A 250 16.57 -19.92 -10.40
N ILE A 251 16.59 -20.67 -11.49
CA ILE A 251 17.45 -20.43 -12.65
C ILE A 251 16.64 -19.69 -13.70
N HIS A 252 16.78 -18.37 -13.70
CA HIS A 252 16.21 -17.48 -14.72
C HIS A 252 16.95 -17.68 -16.05
N ASP A 253 16.19 -17.79 -17.14
CA ASP A 253 16.73 -18.01 -18.50
C ASP A 253 17.84 -19.09 -18.51
N SER A 254 17.43 -20.35 -18.31
CA SER A 254 18.38 -21.44 -18.05
C SER A 254 19.26 -21.79 -19.24
N VAL A 255 20.57 -21.88 -19.01
CA VAL A 255 21.57 -22.42 -19.96
C VAL A 255 22.14 -23.71 -19.41
N GLY A 256 22.08 -24.77 -20.23
CA GLY A 256 22.68 -26.07 -19.93
C GLY A 256 24.19 -26.05 -20.09
N ILE A 257 24.92 -26.53 -19.07
CA ILE A 257 26.36 -26.77 -19.14
C ILE A 257 26.73 -28.18 -18.68
N LYS A 258 27.77 -28.73 -19.29
CA LYS A 258 28.32 -30.05 -18.95
C LYS A 258 29.70 -29.92 -18.33
N VAL A 259 29.79 -30.17 -17.02
CA VAL A 259 31.08 -30.20 -16.30
C VAL A 259 31.72 -31.58 -16.47
N LEU A 260 32.76 -31.63 -17.30
CA LEU A 260 33.51 -32.85 -17.62
C LEU A 260 34.17 -33.43 -16.36
N ASN A 261 33.99 -34.74 -16.17
CA ASN A 261 34.52 -35.53 -15.05
C ASN A 261 34.04 -35.06 -13.66
N SER A 262 32.86 -34.47 -13.59
CA SER A 262 32.25 -34.08 -12.30
C SER A 262 31.53 -35.26 -11.62
N PRO A 263 31.45 -35.30 -10.28
CA PRO A 263 30.80 -36.37 -9.53
C PRO A 263 29.28 -36.45 -9.77
N LYS A 264 28.76 -37.63 -10.10
CA LYS A 264 27.30 -37.84 -10.27
C LYS A 264 26.67 -38.30 -8.95
N ASN A 265 26.62 -37.41 -7.97
CA ASN A 265 26.07 -37.66 -6.64
C ASN A 265 24.83 -36.81 -6.35
N SER A 266 24.09 -37.16 -5.29
CA SER A 266 23.07 -36.30 -4.73
C SER A 266 23.70 -35.28 -3.78
N VAL A 267 23.39 -34.01 -3.98
CA VAL A 267 23.85 -32.89 -3.17
C VAL A 267 22.75 -32.53 -2.19
N GLN A 268 23.05 -32.55 -0.89
CA GLN A 268 22.15 -32.09 0.16
C GLN A 268 22.50 -30.66 0.55
N LEU A 269 21.50 -29.79 0.55
CA LEU A 269 21.62 -28.40 0.96
C LEU A 269 20.62 -28.14 2.09
N ASP A 270 20.99 -27.33 3.06
CA ASP A 270 20.04 -26.91 4.09
C ASP A 270 18.98 -25.99 3.47
N LEU A 271 17.72 -26.11 3.90
CA LEU A 271 16.67 -25.17 3.50
C LEU A 271 16.97 -23.76 3.99
N HIS A 272 17.70 -23.63 5.10
CA HIS A 272 18.24 -22.36 5.55
C HIS A 272 19.58 -22.59 6.27
N PRO A 273 20.69 -21.98 5.83
CA PRO A 273 22.02 -22.22 6.42
C PRO A 273 22.11 -21.95 7.92
N ASP A 274 21.43 -20.89 8.40
CA ASP A 274 21.45 -20.55 9.83
C ASP A 274 20.44 -21.35 10.67
N PHE A 275 19.59 -22.19 10.05
CA PHE A 275 18.60 -23.03 10.75
C PHE A 275 18.56 -24.47 10.21
N PRO A 276 19.61 -25.28 10.43
CA PRO A 276 19.71 -26.64 9.89
C PRO A 276 18.56 -27.59 10.30
N ASP A 277 17.99 -27.38 11.49
CA ASP A 277 16.88 -28.19 12.02
C ASP A 277 15.58 -28.08 11.18
N ARG A 278 15.52 -27.15 10.22
CA ARG A 278 14.38 -27.02 9.29
C ARG A 278 14.34 -28.08 8.21
N GLY A 279 15.41 -28.84 8.09
CA GLY A 279 15.55 -29.87 7.08
C GLY A 279 16.33 -29.40 5.86
N GLN A 280 16.46 -30.33 4.93
CA GLN A 280 17.36 -30.24 3.79
C GLN A 280 16.60 -30.47 2.49
N ARG A 281 17.10 -29.85 1.42
CA ARG A 281 16.71 -30.08 0.03
C ARG A 281 17.81 -30.90 -0.64
N THR A 282 17.42 -31.83 -1.52
CA THR A 282 18.36 -32.71 -2.22
C THR A 282 18.25 -32.49 -3.72
N LEU A 283 19.38 -32.29 -4.37
CA LEU A 283 19.49 -32.16 -5.82
C LEU A 283 20.31 -33.33 -6.38
N SER A 284 19.74 -34.08 -7.32
CA SER A 284 20.42 -35.21 -7.95
C SER A 284 21.19 -34.74 -9.17
N VAL A 285 22.53 -34.83 -9.13
CA VAL A 285 23.37 -34.37 -10.23
C VAL A 285 23.41 -35.40 -11.36
N HIS A 286 23.22 -34.93 -12.60
CA HIS A 286 23.34 -35.70 -13.84
C HIS A 286 24.54 -35.22 -14.68
N ASP A 287 24.59 -35.58 -15.97
CA ASP A 287 25.66 -35.16 -16.88
C ASP A 287 25.64 -33.66 -17.20
N GLU A 288 24.49 -33.02 -17.07
CA GLU A 288 24.26 -31.63 -17.43
C GLU A 288 23.49 -30.93 -16.32
N ILE A 289 23.78 -29.64 -16.15
CA ILE A 289 23.16 -28.77 -15.17
C ILE A 289 22.73 -27.47 -15.84
N ASN A 290 21.69 -26.84 -15.30
CA ASN A 290 21.23 -25.53 -15.68
C ASN A 290 21.85 -24.47 -14.77
N ILE A 291 22.38 -23.41 -15.38
CA ILE A 291 22.78 -22.17 -14.70
C ILE A 291 22.05 -20.99 -15.33
N ALA A 292 22.00 -19.86 -14.65
CA ALA A 292 21.35 -18.66 -15.20
C ALA A 292 22.17 -18.13 -16.40
N GLU A 293 21.51 -17.71 -17.48
CA GLU A 293 22.18 -17.11 -18.65
C GLU A 293 23.11 -15.96 -18.25
N ASP A 294 22.63 -15.11 -17.35
CA ASP A 294 23.39 -14.01 -16.74
C ASP A 294 24.70 -14.45 -16.07
N ASP A 295 24.74 -15.63 -15.46
CA ASP A 295 25.94 -16.20 -14.85
C ASP A 295 26.82 -16.88 -15.91
N TYR A 296 26.20 -17.52 -16.92
CA TYR A 296 26.88 -18.13 -18.06
C TYR A 296 27.71 -17.11 -18.84
N GLU A 297 27.13 -15.95 -19.17
CA GLU A 297 27.81 -14.86 -19.88
C GLU A 297 28.99 -14.26 -19.09
N LYS A 298 28.97 -14.40 -17.76
CA LYS A 298 30.01 -13.90 -16.84
C LYS A 298 31.07 -14.95 -16.51
N LEU A 299 30.99 -16.16 -17.07
CA LEU A 299 32.04 -17.16 -16.93
C LEU A 299 33.32 -16.70 -17.63
N VAL A 300 34.48 -16.90 -16.98
CA VAL A 300 35.76 -16.38 -17.46
C VAL A 300 36.72 -17.54 -17.69
N GLU A 301 37.29 -17.59 -18.90
CA GLU A 301 38.34 -18.53 -19.30
C GLU A 301 39.54 -18.49 -18.33
N GLY A 302 40.02 -19.67 -17.92
CA GLY A 302 41.13 -19.83 -16.98
C GLY A 302 40.82 -19.44 -15.52
N LYS A 303 39.55 -19.15 -15.18
CA LYS A 303 39.10 -18.97 -13.79
C LYS A 303 38.41 -20.23 -13.27
N VAL A 304 38.53 -20.44 -11.97
CA VAL A 304 37.84 -21.50 -11.23
C VAL A 304 36.54 -20.93 -10.67
N HIS A 305 35.42 -21.42 -11.17
CA HIS A 305 34.06 -21.11 -10.71
C HIS A 305 33.54 -22.22 -9.80
N ARG A 306 32.57 -21.92 -8.94
CA ARG A 306 31.97 -22.89 -8.02
C ARG A 306 30.47 -22.98 -8.20
N LEU A 307 29.96 -24.18 -8.34
CA LEU A 307 28.55 -24.53 -8.20
C LEU A 307 28.25 -24.68 -6.71
N MET A 308 27.26 -23.94 -6.21
CA MET A 308 26.90 -23.93 -4.78
C MET A 308 26.71 -25.34 -4.25
N ASP A 309 27.41 -25.64 -3.16
CA ASP A 309 27.43 -26.91 -2.42
C ASP A 309 27.72 -28.19 -3.24
N TYR A 310 28.18 -28.05 -4.47
CA TYR A 310 28.49 -29.18 -5.35
C TYR A 310 29.98 -29.25 -5.69
N CYS A 311 30.43 -28.54 -6.73
CA CYS A 311 31.82 -28.64 -7.18
C CYS A 311 32.38 -27.35 -7.77
N ASN A 312 33.70 -27.34 -7.93
CA ASN A 312 34.47 -26.31 -8.59
C ASN A 312 34.82 -26.78 -10.01
N PHE A 313 34.77 -25.87 -10.98
CA PHE A 313 35.16 -26.13 -12.36
C PHE A 313 35.97 -24.98 -12.96
N GLU A 314 36.86 -25.28 -13.89
CA GLU A 314 37.61 -24.29 -14.67
C GLU A 314 37.08 -24.27 -16.11
N VAL A 315 36.97 -23.07 -16.68
CA VAL A 315 36.66 -22.90 -18.10
C VAL A 315 37.97 -22.97 -18.88
N VAL A 316 38.12 -23.99 -19.73
CA VAL A 316 39.32 -24.26 -20.54
C VAL A 316 38.93 -24.55 -21.98
N GLU A 317 39.33 -23.67 -22.90
CA GLU A 317 39.03 -23.71 -24.34
C GLU A 317 37.52 -23.85 -24.59
N GLY A 318 36.71 -23.11 -23.83
CA GLY A 318 35.24 -23.19 -23.93
C GLY A 318 34.62 -24.48 -23.38
N LYS A 319 35.39 -25.31 -22.67
CA LYS A 319 34.90 -26.51 -21.98
C LYS A 319 34.96 -26.32 -20.46
N TYR A 320 34.00 -26.91 -19.76
CA TYR A 320 33.92 -26.86 -18.29
C TYR A 320 34.57 -28.12 -17.70
N LYS A 321 35.72 -27.97 -17.03
CA LYS A 321 36.46 -29.11 -16.47
C LYS A 321 36.37 -29.10 -14.95
N PHE A 322 36.00 -30.24 -14.35
CA PHE A 322 36.01 -30.42 -12.90
C PHE A 322 37.40 -30.17 -12.31
N VAL A 323 37.44 -29.48 -11.16
CA VAL A 323 38.65 -29.18 -10.40
C VAL A 323 38.65 -29.89 -9.05
N SER A 324 37.65 -29.63 -8.21
CA SER A 324 37.49 -30.28 -6.90
C SER A 324 36.09 -30.04 -6.31
N GLU A 325 35.69 -30.77 -5.26
CA GLU A 325 34.41 -30.56 -4.55
C GLU A 325 34.53 -29.52 -3.42
N SER A 326 35.72 -29.39 -2.83
CA SER A 326 35.99 -28.60 -1.62
C SER A 326 35.75 -27.10 -1.80
N TYR A 327 34.97 -26.50 -0.90
CA TYR A 327 34.82 -25.03 -0.85
C TYR A 327 36.15 -24.34 -0.52
N GLU A 328 36.99 -24.95 0.32
CA GLU A 328 38.26 -24.37 0.75
C GLU A 328 39.26 -24.28 -0.43
N ASP A 329 39.20 -25.22 -1.38
CA ASP A 329 40.02 -25.17 -2.59
C ASP A 329 39.64 -23.99 -3.49
N PHE A 330 38.34 -23.75 -3.65
CA PHE A 330 37.85 -22.56 -4.36
C PHE A 330 38.29 -21.29 -3.63
N LYS A 331 38.10 -21.24 -2.31
CA LYS A 331 38.47 -20.10 -1.47
C LYS A 331 39.97 -19.81 -1.48
N ASN A 332 40.83 -20.81 -1.63
CA ASN A 332 42.29 -20.65 -1.69
C ASN A 332 42.85 -20.54 -3.11
N SER A 333 42.02 -20.73 -4.13
CA SER A 333 42.43 -20.60 -5.54
C SER A 333 42.89 -19.18 -5.86
N SER A 334 44.06 -19.04 -6.49
CA SER A 334 44.54 -17.78 -7.08
C SER A 334 43.74 -17.36 -8.32
N LYS A 335 42.94 -18.28 -8.88
CA LYS A 335 42.12 -18.11 -10.08
C LYS A 335 40.62 -17.99 -9.76
N LYS A 336 40.25 -17.53 -8.57
CA LYS A 336 38.83 -17.38 -8.15
C LYS A 336 37.98 -16.65 -9.20
N GLY A 337 36.94 -17.34 -9.64
CA GLY A 337 35.81 -16.82 -10.41
C GLY A 337 34.59 -16.63 -9.50
N MET A 338 33.42 -17.03 -9.98
CA MET A 338 32.14 -16.81 -9.32
C MET A 338 31.63 -18.05 -8.58
N ILE A 339 30.81 -17.83 -7.55
CA ILE A 339 29.95 -18.86 -6.96
C ILE A 339 28.57 -18.73 -7.58
N ILE A 340 28.06 -19.81 -8.18
CA ILE A 340 26.80 -19.82 -8.92
C ILE A 340 25.82 -20.87 -8.41
N HIS A 341 24.53 -20.51 -8.38
CA HIS A 341 23.45 -21.44 -8.09
C HIS A 341 23.11 -22.20 -9.38
N TRP A 342 22.59 -23.40 -9.25
CA TRP A 342 22.42 -24.32 -10.37
C TRP A 342 21.25 -25.27 -10.10
N LEU A 343 20.72 -25.89 -11.15
CA LEU A 343 19.76 -26.98 -11.04
C LEU A 343 20.21 -28.16 -11.90
N PRO A 344 19.86 -29.40 -11.53
CA PRO A 344 19.94 -30.50 -12.48
C PRO A 344 19.05 -30.24 -13.71
N VAL A 345 19.32 -30.91 -14.83
CA VAL A 345 18.47 -30.77 -16.03
C VAL A 345 17.09 -31.43 -15.84
N GLU A 346 17.02 -32.48 -15.02
CA GLU A 346 15.79 -33.19 -14.68
C GLU A 346 15.23 -32.71 -13.33
N ASP A 347 13.99 -33.13 -13.00
CA ASP A 347 13.36 -32.86 -11.71
C ASP A 347 13.23 -31.36 -11.35
N ASN A 348 12.68 -30.57 -12.28
CA ASN A 348 12.43 -29.14 -12.10
C ASN A 348 10.94 -28.77 -12.17
N VAL A 349 10.60 -27.66 -11.51
CA VAL A 349 9.33 -26.94 -11.69
C VAL A 349 9.54 -25.76 -12.63
N VAL A 350 8.46 -25.33 -13.30
CA VAL A 350 8.47 -24.05 -14.01
C VAL A 350 8.21 -22.95 -12.99
N VAL A 351 9.07 -21.93 -12.94
CA VAL A 351 8.90 -20.78 -12.07
C VAL A 351 8.67 -19.53 -12.91
N GLU A 352 7.68 -18.76 -12.51
CA GLU A 352 7.43 -17.42 -13.02
C GLU A 352 7.48 -16.46 -11.83
N VAL A 353 8.32 -15.43 -11.91
CA VAL A 353 8.32 -14.34 -10.94
C VAL A 353 7.79 -13.06 -11.60
N VAL A 354 6.66 -12.56 -11.11
CA VAL A 354 6.11 -11.27 -11.51
C VAL A 354 6.95 -10.18 -10.83
N MET A 355 7.64 -9.37 -11.64
CA MET A 355 8.56 -8.34 -11.21
C MET A 355 7.84 -7.01 -10.93
N GLU A 356 8.52 -6.07 -10.26
CA GLU A 356 7.93 -4.81 -9.79
C GLU A 356 7.37 -3.91 -10.90
N ASP A 357 7.88 -4.04 -12.12
CA ASP A 357 7.42 -3.35 -13.34
C ASP A 357 6.33 -4.14 -14.10
N ASN A 358 5.87 -5.27 -13.54
CA ASN A 358 4.97 -6.24 -14.14
C ASN A 358 5.57 -6.99 -15.35
N SER A 359 6.89 -7.02 -15.49
CA SER A 359 7.56 -8.02 -16.33
C SER A 359 7.56 -9.39 -15.63
N HIS A 360 7.84 -10.44 -16.39
CA HIS A 360 7.80 -11.82 -15.91
C HIS A 360 9.17 -12.45 -16.11
N ALA A 361 9.85 -12.78 -15.02
CA ALA A 361 11.07 -13.57 -15.04
C ALA A 361 10.69 -15.06 -15.08
N LEU A 362 11.06 -15.75 -16.15
CA LEU A 362 10.72 -17.16 -16.39
C LEU A 362 11.94 -18.05 -16.22
N GLY A 363 11.76 -19.22 -15.65
CA GLY A 363 12.87 -20.14 -15.45
C GLY A 363 12.50 -21.44 -14.78
N LEU A 364 13.52 -22.11 -14.27
CA LEU A 364 13.40 -23.39 -13.59
C LEU A 364 13.60 -23.23 -12.09
N GLY A 365 12.84 -23.97 -11.29
CA GLY A 365 13.02 -24.05 -9.85
C GLY A 365 13.15 -25.50 -9.39
N GLU A 366 13.56 -25.68 -8.14
CA GLU A 366 13.66 -27.00 -7.53
C GLU A 366 12.29 -27.68 -7.40
N LYS A 367 12.19 -28.98 -7.72
CA LYS A 367 10.95 -29.75 -7.59
C LYS A 367 10.34 -29.74 -6.18
N ILE A 368 11.16 -29.62 -5.13
CA ILE A 368 10.68 -29.50 -3.75
C ILE A 368 9.80 -28.26 -3.52
N MET A 369 9.89 -27.24 -4.39
CA MET A 369 8.98 -26.09 -4.34
C MET A 369 7.50 -26.51 -4.50
N LEU A 370 7.21 -27.69 -5.05
CA LEU A 370 5.85 -28.25 -5.09
C LEU A 370 5.25 -28.44 -3.69
N ASP A 371 6.05 -28.49 -2.63
CA ASP A 371 5.57 -28.61 -1.25
C ASP A 371 5.19 -27.26 -0.63
N LEU A 372 5.56 -26.15 -1.27
CA LEU A 372 5.19 -24.80 -0.83
C LEU A 372 3.67 -24.58 -0.91
N LYS A 373 3.18 -23.75 -0.01
CA LYS A 373 1.78 -23.30 0.06
C LYS A 373 1.67 -21.89 -0.49
N GLU A 374 0.56 -21.60 -1.16
CA GLU A 374 0.26 -20.23 -1.58
C GLU A 374 0.29 -19.29 -0.37
N GLY A 375 1.04 -18.20 -0.49
CA GLY A 375 1.33 -17.27 0.58
C GLY A 375 2.69 -17.45 1.25
N ASP A 376 3.37 -18.58 1.04
CA ASP A 376 4.72 -18.79 1.57
C ASP A 376 5.69 -17.76 0.99
N ILE A 377 6.56 -17.23 1.85
CA ILE A 377 7.64 -16.32 1.48
C ILE A 377 8.93 -17.11 1.51
N VAL A 378 9.65 -17.07 0.39
CA VAL A 378 10.90 -17.81 0.19
C VAL A 378 11.97 -16.85 -0.29
N GLN A 379 13.23 -17.27 -0.14
CA GLN A 379 14.35 -16.62 -0.79
C GLN A 379 14.74 -17.44 -2.01
N LEU A 380 14.57 -16.87 -3.20
CA LEU A 380 15.18 -17.41 -4.41
C LEU A 380 16.64 -16.94 -4.40
N GLU A 381 17.56 -17.86 -4.14
CA GLU A 381 18.96 -17.52 -3.85
C GLU A 381 19.60 -16.75 -5.01
N ARG A 382 20.39 -15.73 -4.65
CA ARG A 382 21.03 -14.79 -5.59
C ARG A 382 20.05 -14.06 -6.53
N PHE A 383 18.74 -14.21 -6.34
CA PHE A 383 17.69 -13.53 -7.09
C PHE A 383 16.96 -12.50 -6.22
N SER A 384 16.07 -12.95 -5.32
CA SER A 384 15.31 -12.09 -4.38
C SER A 384 14.45 -12.88 -3.38
N PHE A 385 13.92 -12.19 -2.37
CA PHE A 385 12.75 -12.69 -1.66
C PHE A 385 11.52 -12.61 -2.55
N CYS A 386 10.67 -13.63 -2.47
CA CYS A 386 9.48 -13.79 -3.29
C CYS A 386 8.35 -14.40 -2.46
N ARG A 387 7.11 -14.04 -2.75
CA ARG A 387 5.92 -14.69 -2.19
C ARG A 387 5.28 -15.58 -3.23
N LEU A 388 5.02 -16.84 -2.92
CA LEU A 388 4.27 -17.74 -3.79
C LEU A 388 2.83 -17.25 -3.85
N ASP A 389 2.37 -16.82 -5.03
CA ASP A 389 1.03 -16.28 -5.21
C ASP A 389 0.05 -17.35 -5.67
N LYS A 390 0.49 -18.22 -6.59
CA LYS A 390 -0.36 -19.26 -7.17
C LYS A 390 0.42 -20.49 -7.60
N LYS A 391 -0.22 -21.66 -7.54
CA LYS A 391 0.27 -22.92 -8.11
C LYS A 391 -0.62 -23.40 -9.25
N GLU A 392 -0.03 -23.72 -10.39
CA GLU A 392 -0.71 -24.22 -11.59
C GLU A 392 -0.04 -25.51 -12.07
N GLY A 393 -0.39 -26.64 -11.47
CA GLY A 393 0.26 -27.93 -11.74
C GLY A 393 1.75 -27.89 -11.36
N ASN A 394 2.64 -28.03 -12.35
CA ASN A 394 4.09 -27.93 -12.17
C ASN A 394 4.64 -26.49 -12.27
N LYS A 395 3.76 -25.49 -12.43
CA LYS A 395 4.13 -24.08 -12.54
C LYS A 395 3.88 -23.36 -11.22
N MET A 396 4.89 -22.64 -10.75
CA MET A 396 4.89 -21.86 -9.51
C MET A 396 4.97 -20.37 -9.86
N ILE A 397 3.94 -19.60 -9.52
CA ILE A 397 3.88 -18.17 -9.82
C ILE A 397 4.16 -17.39 -8.54
N PHE A 398 5.30 -16.71 -8.51
CA PHE A 398 5.75 -15.88 -7.41
C PHE A 398 5.57 -14.39 -7.73
N TYR A 399 5.42 -13.59 -6.69
CA TYR A 399 5.52 -12.13 -6.78
C TYR A 399 6.82 -11.67 -6.15
N TYR A 400 7.56 -10.83 -6.88
CA TYR A 400 8.77 -10.21 -6.41
C TYR A 400 8.49 -9.33 -5.18
N LEU A 401 9.30 -9.51 -4.13
CA LEU A 401 9.22 -8.72 -2.91
C LEU A 401 10.30 -7.64 -2.89
N HIS A 402 11.52 -8.02 -2.53
CA HIS A 402 12.74 -7.23 -2.57
C HIS A 402 13.97 -8.13 -2.48
N LYS A 403 15.15 -7.59 -2.77
CA LYS A 403 16.44 -8.28 -2.56
C LYS A 403 16.83 -8.39 -1.09
#